data_AF-A0A7K7UPH8-F1
#
_entry.id   AF-A0A7K7UPH8-F1
#
_cell.length_a   1.000
_cell.length_b   1.000
_cell.length_c   1.000
_cell.angle_alpha   90.00
_cell.angle_beta   90.00
_cell.angle_gamma   90.00
#
_symmetry.space_group_name_H-M   'P 1'
#
loop_
_entity.id
_entity.type
_entity.pdbx_description
1 polymer ?
#
loop_
_entity_poly.entity_id
_entity_poly.type
_entity_poly.pdbx_seq_one_letter_code
_entity_poly.pdbx_strand_id
1 'polypeptide(L)'
;NVLAGALFGPWTGLVLCSALTSVGATFCYLLSRAFGKQFVVYYFPDKVALLQKKVEENRSCLFFFLLFLRLFPMTPNWFLNLSAPILNIPVSQFFFSVLIGLAPYNFICVQTGAILSQITSLDAIFSWDTLLKLLAMAVAALIPGTLIKKYSRKHLRLDEDKHAQLLNGKKSL
;
A
#
# COMPACT_ATOMS: atom_id res chain seq x y z
N ASN A 1 -8.70 6.74 2.21
CA ASN A 1 -9.04 6.86 3.66
C ASN A 1 -8.69 8.22 4.23
N VAL A 2 -7.42 8.65 4.23
CA VAL A 2 -7.02 9.98 4.74
C VAL A 2 -7.78 11.14 4.08
N LEU A 3 -7.88 11.14 2.75
CA LEU A 3 -8.62 12.18 2.00
C LEU A 3 -10.11 12.24 2.40
N ALA A 4 -10.75 11.09 2.63
CA ALA A 4 -12.15 11.06 3.03
C ALA A 4 -12.35 11.62 4.45
N GLY A 5 -11.41 11.40 5.35
CA GLY A 5 -11.42 12.02 6.67
C GLY A 5 -11.19 13.53 6.62
N ALA A 6 -10.37 13.99 5.69
CA ALA A 6 -10.18 15.42 5.46
C ALA A 6 -11.44 16.11 4.89
N LEU A 7 -12.11 15.47 3.93
CA LEU A 7 -13.25 16.08 3.21
C LEU A 7 -14.60 15.93 3.94
N PHE A 8 -14.87 14.78 4.55
CA PHE A 8 -16.18 14.43 5.10
C PHE A 8 -16.19 14.35 6.64
N GLY A 9 -15.05 14.60 7.29
CA GLY A 9 -14.89 14.48 8.73
C GLY A 9 -14.79 13.02 9.22
N PRO A 10 -14.58 12.83 10.53
CA PRO A 10 -14.18 11.53 11.07
C PRO A 10 -15.26 10.45 11.00
N TRP A 11 -16.52 10.79 11.28
CA TRP A 11 -17.61 9.80 11.32
C TRP A 11 -18.11 9.42 9.92
N THR A 12 -18.43 10.40 9.08
CA THR A 12 -18.90 10.17 7.71
C THR A 12 -17.79 9.57 6.85
N GLY A 13 -16.55 10.04 7.00
CA GLY A 13 -15.39 9.47 6.33
C GLY A 13 -15.13 8.01 6.69
N LEU A 14 -15.33 7.63 7.96
CA LEU A 14 -15.15 6.24 8.41
C LEU A 14 -16.16 5.31 7.76
N VAL A 15 -17.45 5.68 7.80
CA VAL A 15 -18.53 4.87 7.22
C VAL A 15 -18.31 4.72 5.71
N LEU A 16 -18.03 5.82 5.02
CA LEU A 16 -17.82 5.83 3.58
C LEU A 16 -16.59 5.00 3.18
N CYS A 17 -15.46 5.17 3.88
CA CYS A 17 -14.25 4.39 3.61
C CYS A 17 -14.42 2.91 3.92
N SER A 18 -15.11 2.56 5.00
CA SER A 18 -15.35 1.16 5.35
C SER A 18 -16.29 0.49 4.35
N ALA A 19 -17.34 1.19 3.90
CA ALA A 19 -18.22 0.71 2.83
C ALA A 19 -17.44 0.51 1.51
N LEU A 20 -16.70 1.53 1.06
CA LEU A 20 -15.90 1.43 -0.18
C LEU A 20 -14.86 0.31 -0.10
N THR A 21 -14.19 0.16 1.04
CA THR A 21 -13.17 -0.88 1.23
C THR A 21 -13.81 -2.27 1.18
N SER A 22 -14.95 -2.47 1.82
CA SER A 22 -15.67 -3.76 1.79
C SER A 22 -16.20 -4.09 0.40
N VAL A 23 -16.73 -3.12 -0.33
CA VAL A 23 -17.17 -3.29 -1.72
C VAL A 23 -15.99 -3.61 -2.64
N GLY A 24 -14.90 -2.85 -2.54
CA GLY A 24 -13.68 -3.08 -3.33
C GLY A 24 -13.06 -4.45 -3.06
N ALA A 25 -12.98 -4.85 -1.79
CA ALA A 25 -12.50 -6.18 -1.41
C ALA A 25 -13.41 -7.29 -1.97
N THR A 26 -14.72 -7.08 -1.99
CA THR A 26 -15.67 -8.02 -2.59
C THR A 26 -15.49 -8.12 -4.10
N PHE A 27 -15.23 -7.00 -4.80
CA PHE A 27 -14.88 -7.02 -6.22
C PHE A 27 -13.59 -7.80 -6.49
N CYS A 28 -12.54 -7.58 -5.69
CA CYS A 28 -11.31 -8.37 -5.77
C CYS A 28 -11.55 -9.86 -5.52
N TYR A 29 -12.39 -10.19 -4.54
CA TYR A 29 -12.81 -11.56 -4.27
C TYR A 29 -13.51 -12.18 -5.49
N LEU A 30 -14.44 -11.47 -6.12
CA LEU A 30 -15.16 -11.96 -7.30
C LEU A 30 -14.23 -12.15 -8.50
N LEU A 31 -13.32 -11.19 -8.71
CA LEU A 31 -12.32 -11.28 -9.77
C LEU A 31 -11.38 -12.47 -9.55
N SER A 32 -10.90 -12.68 -8.32
CA SER A 32 -10.10 -13.85 -7.96
C SER A 32 -10.88 -15.15 -8.09
N ARG A 33 -12.18 -15.15 -7.75
CA ARG A 33 -13.04 -16.32 -7.94
C ARG A 33 -13.18 -16.69 -9.41
N ALA A 34 -13.29 -15.72 -10.30
CA ALA A 34 -13.44 -15.93 -11.74
C ALA A 34 -12.13 -16.40 -12.40
N PHE A 35 -11.01 -15.72 -12.12
CA PHE A 35 -9.73 -15.97 -12.80
C PHE A 35 -8.71 -16.72 -11.93
N GLY A 36 -8.54 -16.29 -10.67
CA GLY A 36 -7.53 -16.82 -9.76
C GLY A 36 -7.76 -18.26 -9.33
N LYS A 37 -9.03 -18.65 -9.11
CA LYS A 37 -9.37 -20.01 -8.65
C LYS A 37 -8.93 -21.08 -9.65
N GLN A 38 -9.23 -20.90 -10.95
CA GLN A 38 -8.82 -21.87 -11.98
C GLN A 38 -7.29 -21.96 -12.09
N PHE A 39 -6.60 -20.82 -12.06
CA PHE A 39 -5.15 -20.79 -12.22
C PHE A 39 -4.40 -21.46 -11.05
N VAL A 40 -4.82 -21.18 -9.81
CA VAL A 40 -4.15 -21.71 -8.62
C VAL A 40 -4.47 -23.19 -8.38
N VAL A 41 -5.70 -23.63 -8.66
CA VAL A 41 -6.07 -25.06 -8.58
C VAL A 41 -5.30 -25.87 -9.65
N TYR A 42 -5.04 -25.29 -10.82
CA TYR A 42 -4.25 -25.95 -11.86
C TYR A 42 -2.78 -26.15 -11.46
N TYR A 43 -2.14 -25.13 -10.86
CA TYR A 43 -0.73 -25.22 -10.46
C TYR A 43 -0.49 -26.01 -9.15
N PHE A 44 -1.40 -25.90 -8.16
CA PHE A 44 -1.22 -26.50 -6.84
C PHE A 44 -2.49 -27.15 -6.26
N PRO A 45 -3.03 -28.19 -6.91
CA PRO A 45 -4.31 -28.80 -6.52
C PRO A 45 -4.29 -29.40 -5.10
N ASP A 46 -3.24 -30.15 -4.74
CA ASP A 46 -3.17 -30.88 -3.47
C ASP A 46 -3.09 -29.96 -2.25
N LYS A 47 -2.31 -28.89 -2.35
CA LYS A 47 -2.17 -27.88 -1.28
C LYS A 47 -3.47 -27.13 -1.06
N VAL A 48 -4.15 -26.74 -2.16
CA VAL A 48 -5.44 -26.06 -2.09
C VAL A 48 -6.50 -26.96 -1.47
N ALA A 49 -6.57 -28.24 -1.87
CA ALA A 49 -7.52 -29.20 -1.31
C ALA A 49 -7.32 -29.43 0.19
N LEU A 50 -6.07 -29.55 0.65
CA LEU A 50 -5.75 -29.65 2.08
C LEU A 50 -6.20 -28.42 2.87
N LEU A 51 -5.95 -27.22 2.34
CA LEU A 51 -6.35 -25.97 3.00
C LEU A 51 -7.87 -25.79 3.00
N GLN A 52 -8.55 -26.12 1.89
CA GLN A 52 -10.01 -26.12 1.81
C GLN A 52 -10.62 -27.05 2.85
N LYS A 53 -10.07 -28.26 3.01
CA LYS A 53 -10.53 -29.22 4.03
C LYS A 53 -10.34 -28.66 5.45
N LYS A 54 -9.17 -28.08 5.74
CA LYS A 54 -8.88 -27.44 7.04
C LYS A 54 -9.84 -26.29 7.35
N VAL A 55 -10.18 -25.52 6.32
CA VAL A 55 -11.14 -24.41 6.39
C VAL A 55 -12.54 -24.92 6.69
N GLU A 56 -12.96 -26.00 6.05
CA GLU A 56 -14.28 -26.60 6.27
C GLU A 56 -14.40 -27.21 7.68
N GLU A 57 -13.34 -27.88 8.17
CA GLU A 57 -13.27 -28.40 9.54
C GLU A 57 -13.36 -27.27 10.60
N ASN A 58 -12.82 -26.08 10.30
CA ASN A 58 -12.78 -24.94 11.21
C ASN A 58 -13.70 -23.77 10.79
N ARG A 59 -14.80 -24.06 10.08
CA ARG A 59 -15.78 -23.09 9.57
C ARG A 59 -16.28 -22.09 10.61
N SER A 60 -16.48 -22.53 11.84
CA SER A 60 -16.94 -21.72 12.97
C SER A 60 -15.92 -20.67 13.43
N CYS A 61 -14.63 -21.00 13.38
CA CYS A 61 -13.53 -20.12 13.77
C CYS A 61 -12.97 -19.29 12.60
N LEU A 62 -13.40 -19.57 11.37
CA LEU A 62 -12.85 -18.96 10.17
C LEU A 62 -12.97 -17.43 10.14
N PHE A 63 -14.11 -16.91 10.61
CA PHE A 63 -14.32 -15.46 10.72
C PHE A 63 -13.29 -14.80 11.64
N PHE A 64 -13.05 -15.37 12.83
CA PHE A 64 -12.07 -14.86 13.78
C PHE A 64 -10.63 -15.01 13.27
N PHE A 65 -10.33 -16.11 12.60
CA PHE A 65 -9.04 -16.32 11.96
C PHE A 65 -8.76 -15.25 10.89
N LEU A 66 -9.75 -14.98 10.03
CA LEU A 66 -9.69 -13.93 9.03
C LEU A 66 -9.58 -12.52 9.62
N LEU A 67 -10.24 -12.28 10.75
CA LEU A 67 -10.13 -11.02 11.47
C LEU A 67 -8.71 -10.85 12.04
N PHE A 68 -8.20 -11.88 12.71
CA PHE A 68 -6.84 -11.90 13.26
C PHE A 68 -5.79 -11.64 12.19
N LEU A 69 -5.90 -12.33 11.04
CA LEU A 69 -4.97 -12.12 9.93
C LEU A 69 -4.99 -10.68 9.40
N ARG A 70 -6.13 -9.98 9.41
CA ARG A 70 -6.22 -8.58 8.97
C ARG A 70 -5.70 -7.59 10.00
N LEU A 71 -5.91 -7.88 11.28
CA LEU A 71 -5.35 -7.09 12.37
C LEU A 71 -3.83 -7.26 12.44
N PHE A 72 -3.30 -8.39 11.97
CA PHE A 72 -1.89 -8.63 11.89
C PHE A 72 -1.26 -7.85 10.70
N PRO A 73 -0.40 -6.85 10.96
CA PRO A 73 0.04 -5.89 9.94
C PRO A 73 0.92 -6.51 8.84
N MET A 74 1.50 -7.69 9.09
CA MET A 74 2.34 -8.37 8.10
C MET A 74 1.52 -9.01 6.97
N THR A 75 0.23 -9.27 7.18
CA THR A 75 -0.59 -9.96 6.17
C THR A 75 -1.15 -8.93 5.18
N PRO A 76 -0.78 -8.99 3.89
CA PRO A 76 -1.32 -8.06 2.91
C PRO A 76 -2.82 -8.30 2.68
N ASN A 77 -3.64 -7.24 2.73
CA ASN A 77 -5.08 -7.34 2.49
C ASN A 77 -5.41 -7.89 1.10
N TRP A 78 -4.65 -7.54 0.07
CA TRP A 78 -4.86 -8.05 -1.29
C TRP A 78 -4.73 -9.59 -1.35
N PHE A 79 -3.82 -10.16 -0.57
CA PHE A 79 -3.60 -11.61 -0.51
C PHE A 79 -4.79 -12.33 0.13
N LEU A 80 -5.38 -11.77 1.19
CA LEU A 80 -6.61 -12.32 1.80
C LEU A 80 -7.79 -12.25 0.84
N ASN A 81 -7.92 -11.15 0.10
CA ASN A 81 -8.97 -10.98 -0.90
C ASN A 81 -8.82 -11.99 -2.06
N LEU A 82 -7.59 -12.30 -2.46
CA LEU A 82 -7.28 -13.27 -3.51
C LEU A 82 -7.46 -14.72 -3.03
N SER A 83 -7.00 -15.04 -1.83
CA SER A 83 -7.00 -16.41 -1.27
C SER A 83 -8.36 -16.88 -0.77
N ALA A 84 -9.21 -15.98 -0.25
CA ALA A 84 -10.53 -16.31 0.25
C ALA A 84 -11.42 -17.13 -0.73
N PRO A 85 -11.56 -16.76 -2.02
CA PRO A 85 -12.35 -17.55 -2.97
C PRO A 85 -11.69 -18.87 -3.36
N ILE A 86 -10.35 -18.94 -3.32
CA ILE A 86 -9.58 -20.18 -3.57
C ILE A 86 -9.86 -21.19 -2.44
N LEU A 87 -9.99 -20.71 -1.21
CA LEU A 87 -10.29 -21.51 -0.02
C LEU A 87 -11.80 -21.78 0.18
N ASN A 88 -12.66 -21.42 -0.77
CA ASN A 88 -14.13 -21.54 -0.67
C ASN A 88 -14.75 -20.84 0.56
N ILE A 89 -14.16 -19.73 0.99
CA ILE A 89 -14.70 -18.94 2.10
C ILE A 89 -15.99 -18.24 1.65
N PRO A 90 -17.08 -18.29 2.43
CA PRO A 90 -18.31 -17.59 2.08
C PRO A 90 -18.13 -16.07 2.08
N VAL A 91 -18.72 -15.41 1.08
CA VAL A 91 -18.62 -13.96 0.86
C VAL A 91 -19.12 -13.17 2.08
N SER A 92 -20.14 -13.65 2.79
CA SER A 92 -20.67 -12.99 3.99
C SER A 92 -19.63 -12.87 5.09
N GLN A 93 -18.98 -13.98 5.47
CA GLN A 93 -17.92 -13.98 6.49
C GLN A 93 -16.74 -13.12 6.04
N PHE A 94 -16.37 -13.20 4.76
CA PHE A 94 -15.32 -12.36 4.20
C PHE A 94 -15.67 -10.87 4.29
N PHE A 95 -16.87 -10.47 3.86
CA PHE A 95 -17.33 -9.07 3.89
C PHE A 95 -17.32 -8.50 5.30
N PHE A 96 -17.90 -9.21 6.28
CA PHE A 96 -17.87 -8.76 7.67
C PHE A 96 -16.45 -8.72 8.25
N SER A 97 -15.59 -9.67 7.87
CA SER A 97 -14.20 -9.67 8.34
C SER A 97 -13.39 -8.49 7.79
N VAL A 98 -13.67 -8.06 6.56
CA VAL A 98 -13.09 -6.84 5.97
C VAL A 98 -13.64 -5.61 6.70
N LEU A 99 -14.97 -5.53 6.85
CA LEU A 99 -15.63 -4.39 7.47
C LEU A 99 -15.13 -4.15 8.91
N ILE A 100 -15.07 -5.20 9.73
CA ILE A 100 -14.66 -5.11 11.14
C ILE A 100 -13.14 -5.10 11.27
N GLY A 101 -12.42 -5.92 10.50
CA GLY A 101 -10.97 -6.04 10.60
C GLY A 101 -10.22 -4.80 10.15
N LEU A 102 -10.75 -4.07 9.16
CA LEU A 102 -10.16 -2.81 8.70
C LEU A 102 -10.76 -1.57 9.37
N ALA A 103 -11.82 -1.71 10.18
CA ALA A 103 -12.40 -0.57 10.92
C ALA A 103 -11.36 0.21 11.74
N PRO A 104 -10.49 -0.40 12.58
CA PRO A 104 -9.51 0.36 13.36
C PRO A 104 -8.48 1.06 12.48
N TYR A 105 -8.03 0.41 11.40
CA TYR A 105 -7.12 1.02 10.42
C TYR A 105 -7.78 2.21 9.72
N ASN A 106 -9.01 2.04 9.25
CA ASN A 106 -9.79 3.08 8.59
C ASN A 106 -10.03 4.26 9.53
N PHE A 107 -10.34 3.99 10.80
CA PHE A 107 -10.53 5.00 11.84
C PHE A 107 -9.26 5.84 12.04
N ILE A 108 -8.10 5.20 12.24
CA ILE A 108 -6.82 5.91 12.38
C ILE A 108 -6.55 6.78 11.16
N CYS A 109 -6.69 6.25 9.94
CA CYS A 109 -6.46 7.02 8.71
C CYS A 109 -7.41 8.21 8.56
N VAL A 110 -8.70 7.99 8.82
CA VAL A 110 -9.74 9.02 8.70
C VAL A 110 -9.57 10.09 9.78
N GLN A 111 -9.28 9.70 11.03
CA GLN A 111 -9.00 10.61 12.13
C GLN A 111 -7.76 11.47 11.84
N THR A 112 -6.69 10.86 11.35
CA THR A 112 -5.49 11.59 10.89
C THR A 112 -5.83 12.57 9.77
N GLY A 113 -6.67 12.17 8.81
CA GLY A 113 -7.14 13.05 7.73
C GLY A 113 -7.95 14.24 8.23
N ALA A 114 -8.84 14.01 9.20
CA ALA A 114 -9.66 15.07 9.80
C ALA A 114 -8.80 16.06 10.60
N ILE A 115 -7.85 15.57 11.39
CA ILE A 115 -6.89 16.41 12.12
C ILE A 115 -6.05 17.21 11.12
N LEU A 116 -5.52 16.56 10.09
CA LEU A 116 -4.74 17.24 9.05
C LEU A 116 -5.56 18.33 8.37
N SER A 117 -6.84 18.11 8.07
CA SER A 117 -7.72 19.11 7.48
C SER A 117 -8.04 20.29 8.41
N GLN A 118 -8.09 20.09 9.73
CA GLN A 118 -8.28 21.19 10.68
C GLN A 118 -7.02 22.07 10.76
N ILE A 119 -5.85 21.44 10.76
CA ILE A 119 -4.55 22.12 10.67
C ILE A 119 -4.40 22.82 9.30
N THR A 120 -5.13 22.32 8.30
CA THR A 120 -5.16 22.76 6.89
C THR A 120 -6.51 23.41 6.57
N SER A 121 -7.11 24.15 7.51
CA SER A 121 -8.38 24.86 7.29
C SER A 121 -8.16 26.08 6.38
N LEU A 122 -8.08 25.77 5.07
CA LEU A 122 -8.35 26.48 3.81
C LEU A 122 -8.24 28.01 3.66
N ASP A 123 -8.17 28.84 4.70
CA ASP A 123 -7.91 30.29 4.59
C ASP A 123 -6.40 30.62 4.54
N ALA A 124 -5.53 29.73 5.04
CA ALA A 124 -4.08 29.96 5.05
C ALA A 124 -3.34 29.38 3.82
N ILE A 125 -3.96 28.45 3.08
CA ILE A 125 -3.27 27.66 2.03
C ILE A 125 -3.29 28.36 0.67
N PHE A 126 -4.30 29.19 0.41
CA PHE A 126 -4.33 30.10 -0.75
C PHE A 126 -3.60 31.43 -0.50
N SER A 127 -3.04 31.64 0.69
CA SER A 127 -2.19 32.80 0.94
C SER A 127 -0.83 32.62 0.25
N TRP A 128 -0.34 33.69 -0.38
CA TRP A 128 0.93 33.77 -1.11
C TRP A 128 2.13 33.17 -0.34
N ASP A 129 2.07 33.21 0.98
CA ASP A 129 3.11 32.71 1.89
C ASP A 129 3.27 31.18 1.82
N THR A 130 2.16 30.42 1.73
CA THR A 130 2.18 28.95 1.69
C THR A 130 2.70 28.44 0.34
N LEU A 131 2.39 29.15 -0.75
CA LEU A 131 2.95 28.87 -2.08
C LEU A 131 4.47 29.04 -2.09
N LEU A 132 4.97 30.10 -1.44
CA LEU A 132 6.40 30.40 -1.32
C LEU A 132 7.14 29.35 -0.49
N LYS A 133 6.53 28.87 0.60
CA LYS A 133 7.07 27.80 1.45
C LYS A 133 7.12 26.44 0.75
N LEU A 134 6.09 26.08 -0.03
CA LEU A 134 6.13 24.87 -0.85
C LEU A 134 7.23 24.94 -1.92
N LEU A 135 7.38 26.10 -2.57
CA LEU A 135 8.45 26.32 -3.55
C LEU A 135 9.84 26.16 -2.90
N ALA A 136 10.03 26.76 -1.72
CA ALA A 136 11.27 26.66 -0.96
C ALA A 136 11.62 25.21 -0.57
N MET A 137 10.62 24.42 -0.12
CA MET A 137 10.82 23.01 0.19
C MET A 137 11.14 22.17 -1.06
N ALA A 138 10.46 22.42 -2.18
CA ALA A 138 10.75 21.75 -3.44
C ALA A 138 12.17 22.03 -3.93
N VAL A 139 12.64 23.28 -3.81
CA VAL A 139 14.03 23.65 -4.12
C VAL A 139 15.00 22.98 -3.16
N ALA A 140 14.72 23.02 -1.85
CA ALA A 140 15.57 22.37 -0.84
C ALA A 140 15.69 20.86 -1.04
N ALA A 141 14.62 20.17 -1.44
CA ALA A 141 14.65 18.75 -1.79
C ALA A 141 15.45 18.45 -3.07
N LEU A 142 15.54 19.43 -3.99
CA LEU A 142 16.33 19.30 -5.21
C LEU A 142 17.84 19.50 -4.99
N ILE A 143 18.23 20.19 -3.91
CA ILE A 143 19.64 20.44 -3.55
C ILE A 143 20.43 19.13 -3.38
N PRO A 144 20.00 18.15 -2.56
CA PRO A 144 20.74 16.89 -2.43
C PRO A 144 20.78 16.12 -3.75
N GLY A 145 19.68 16.07 -4.52
CA GLY A 145 19.64 15.38 -5.81
C GLY A 145 20.60 15.96 -6.85
N THR A 146 20.71 17.29 -6.92
CA THR A 146 21.61 17.97 -7.87
C THR A 146 23.07 17.99 -7.41
N LEU A 147 23.33 18.09 -6.10
CA LEU A 147 24.68 17.99 -5.52
C LEU A 147 25.26 16.58 -5.63
N ILE A 148 24.47 15.54 -5.32
CA ILE A 148 24.89 14.14 -5.49
C ILE A 148 25.18 13.85 -6.97
N LYS A 149 24.33 14.34 -7.89
CA LYS A 149 24.56 14.19 -9.34
C LYS A 149 25.80 14.96 -9.83
N LYS A 150 26.14 16.11 -9.23
CA LYS A 150 27.37 16.86 -9.54
C LYS A 150 28.61 16.18 -8.96
N TYR A 151 28.56 15.66 -7.73
CA TYR A 151 29.68 14.94 -7.10
C TYR A 151 29.95 13.60 -7.76
N SER A 152 28.91 12.84 -8.10
CA SER A 152 29.04 11.56 -8.83
C SER A 152 29.65 11.74 -10.21
N ARG A 153 29.29 12.80 -10.96
CA ARG A 153 29.95 13.12 -12.25
C ARG A 153 31.40 13.58 -12.09
N LYS A 154 31.75 14.26 -11.00
CA LYS A 154 33.13 14.69 -10.75
C LYS A 154 34.02 13.49 -10.39
N HIS A 155 33.52 12.54 -9.61
CA HIS A 155 34.23 11.31 -9.27
C HIS A 155 34.39 10.34 -10.45
N LEU A 156 33.38 10.21 -11.32
CA LEU A 156 33.48 9.38 -12.54
C LEU A 156 34.54 9.93 -13.52
N ARG A 157 34.62 11.26 -13.69
CA ARG A 157 35.62 11.88 -14.58
C ARG A 157 37.05 11.73 -14.07
N LEU A 158 37.25 11.82 -12.75
CA LEU A 158 38.56 11.59 -12.12
C LEU A 158 39.07 10.15 -12.28
N ASP A 159 38.17 9.17 -12.43
CA ASP A 159 38.54 7.76 -12.66
C ASP A 159 38.81 7.47 -14.14
N GLU A 160 38.04 8.07 -15.07
CA GLU A 160 38.34 8.02 -16.51
C GLU A 160 39.69 8.63 -16.84
N ASP A 161 40.02 9.80 -16.27
CA ASP A 161 41.30 10.49 -16.51
C ASP A 161 42.50 9.68 -15.98
N LYS A 162 42.35 9.01 -14.83
CA LYS A 162 43.38 8.10 -14.27
C LYS A 162 43.59 6.87 -15.13
N HIS A 163 42.51 6.26 -15.63
CA HIS A 163 42.60 5.06 -16.48
C HIS A 163 43.22 5.37 -17.84
N ALA A 164 42.90 6.53 -18.41
CA ALA A 164 43.51 7.01 -19.66
C ALA A 164 45.02 7.24 -19.52
N GLN A 165 45.49 7.81 -18.39
CA GLN A 165 46.93 7.99 -18.15
C GLN A 165 47.69 6.65 -17.96
N LEU A 166 47.10 5.67 -17.27
CA LEU A 166 47.73 4.35 -17.07
C LEU A 166 47.88 3.56 -18.38
N LEU A 167 46.89 3.65 -19.28
CA LEU A 167 46.96 3.00 -20.59
C LEU A 167 48.00 3.65 -21.51
N ASN A 168 48.17 4.97 -21.41
CA ASN A 168 49.15 5.70 -22.22
C ASN A 168 50.59 5.46 -21.72
N GLY A 169 50.80 5.35 -20.41
CA GLY A 169 52.10 5.02 -19.82
C GLY A 169 52.61 3.61 -20.16
N LYS A 170 51.71 2.65 -20.39
CA LYS A 170 52.08 1.28 -20.81
C LYS A 170 52.44 1.13 -22.28
N LYS A 171 52.09 2.09 -23.15
CA LYS A 171 52.43 2.05 -24.59
C LYS A 171 53.78 2.69 -24.91
N SER A 172 54.44 3.31 -23.93
CA SER A 172 55.71 4.03 -24.11
C SER A 172 56.94 3.25 -23.61
N LEU A 173 56.78 1.96 -23.31
CA LEU A 173 57.82 0.99 -22.94
C LEU A 173 57.80 -0.15 -23.96
#